data_AF-A0A7W1PLZ6-F1
#
_entry.id   AF-A0A7W1PLZ6-F1
#
_cell.length_a   1.000
_cell.length_b   1.000
_cell.length_c   1.000
_cell.angle_alpha   90.00
_cell.angle_beta   90.00
_cell.angle_gamma   90.00
#
_symmetry.space_group_name_H-M   'P 1'
#
loop_
_entity.id
_entity.type
_entity.pdbx_description
1 polymer ?
#
loop_
_entity_poly.entity_id
_entity_poly.type
_entity_poly.pdbx_seq_one_letter_code
_entity_poly.pdbx_strand_id
1 'polypeptide(L)' 'SLVERWFAALTTKQLRRGVHRSVRDLEAAIVEFTDAHNDLAKPFVWTKTADEILASIARFAQRTLAVHA' A
#
# COMPACT_ATOMS: atom_id res chain seq x y z
N SER A 1 -8.26 -6.39 -0.27
CA SER A 1 -6.92 -6.66 -0.84
C SER A 1 -5.90 -6.97 0.29
N LEU A 2 -4.68 -7.44 -0.02
CA LEU A 2 -3.62 -7.60 1.00
C LEU A 2 -3.22 -6.25 1.62
N VAL A 3 -3.18 -5.21 0.79
CA VAL A 3 -2.91 -3.83 1.19
C VAL A 3 -3.93 -3.32 2.20
N GLU A 4 -5.23 -3.50 1.95
CA GLU A 4 -6.29 -3.09 2.89
C GLU A 4 -6.19 -3.81 4.24
N ARG A 5 -5.89 -5.12 4.23
CA ARG A 5 -5.70 -5.89 5.47
C ARG A 5 -4.47 -5.42 6.25
N TRP A 6 -3.40 -5.04 5.56
CA TRP A 6 -2.22 -4.47 6.20
C TRP A 6 -2.55 -3.14 6.91
N PHE A 7 -3.24 -2.21 6.24
CA PHE A 7 -3.66 -0.95 6.86
C PHE A 7 -4.62 -1.14 8.04
N ALA A 8 -5.53 -2.12 7.95
CA ALA A 8 -6.39 -2.49 9.07
C ALA A 8 -5.57 -2.99 10.28
N ALA A 9 -4.52 -3.78 10.05
CA ALA A 9 -3.63 -4.26 11.09
C ALA A 9 -2.83 -3.13 11.74
N LEU A 10 -2.22 -2.24 10.96
CA LEU A 10 -1.53 -1.04 11.47
C LEU A 10 -2.46 -0.21 12.37
N THR A 11 -3.67 0.05 11.89
CA THR A 11 -4.66 0.87 12.61
C THR A 11 -5.08 0.24 13.93
N THR A 12 -5.39 -1.06 13.93
CA THR A 12 -5.93 -1.74 15.11
C THR A 12 -4.86 -2.10 16.14
N LYS A 13 -3.64 -2.42 15.69
CA LYS A 13 -2.56 -2.89 16.57
C LYS A 13 -1.63 -1.78 17.03
N GLN A 14 -1.27 -0.84 16.16
CA GLN A 14 -0.27 0.20 16.47
C GLN A 14 -0.90 1.56 16.79
N LEU A 15 -1.93 1.97 16.05
CA LEU A 15 -2.51 3.31 16.19
C LEU A 15 -3.56 3.41 17.29
N ARG A 16 -4.56 2.52 17.30
CA ARG A 16 -5.66 2.56 18.29
C ARG A 16 -5.30 2.04 19.67
N ARG A 17 -4.29 1.15 19.75
CA ARG A 17 -3.84 0.54 21.01
C ARG A 17 -2.52 1.12 21.53
N GLY A 18 -1.80 1.89 20.71
CA GLY A 18 -0.57 2.53 21.10
C GLY A 18 -0.82 3.85 21.83
N VAL A 19 0.07 4.19 22.77
CA VAL A 19 0.09 5.50 23.42
C VAL A 19 1.37 6.21 22.98
N HIS A 20 1.22 7.23 22.16
CA HIS A 20 2.32 8.00 21.57
C HIS A 20 2.40 9.36 22.25
N ARG A 21 3.52 9.68 22.88
CA ARG A 21 3.68 10.93 23.66
C ARG A 21 4.13 12.11 22.82
N SER A 22 4.54 11.84 21.58
CA SER A 22 4.93 12.83 20.59
C SER A 22 4.68 12.30 19.18
N VAL A 23 4.70 13.20 18.19
CA VAL A 23 4.66 12.84 16.75
C VAL A 23 5.84 11.96 16.38
N ARG A 24 7.03 12.26 16.91
CA ARG A 24 8.24 11.47 16.67
C ARG A 24 8.08 10.02 17.17
N ASP A 25 7.45 9.83 18.33
CA ASP A 25 7.20 8.48 18.86
C ASP A 25 6.20 7.72 17.99
N LEU A 26 5.17 8.41 17.48
CA LEU A 26 4.21 7.83 16.54
C LEU A 26 4.88 7.40 15.22
N GLU A 27 5.73 8.26 14.66
CA GLU A 27 6.49 7.94 13.44
C GLU A 27 7.39 6.73 13.65
N ALA A 28 8.15 6.69 14.75
CA ALA A 28 9.00 5.56 15.10
C ALA A 28 8.20 4.26 15.22
N ALA A 29 7.04 4.30 15.88
CA ALA A 29 6.17 3.14 16.04
C ALA A 29 5.57 2.64 14.70
N ILE A 30 5.29 3.53 13.74
CA ILE A 30 4.84 3.15 12.40
C ILE A 30 5.96 2.48 11.62
N VAL A 31 7.19 3.00 11.70
CA VAL A 31 8.37 2.42 11.05
C VAL A 31 8.66 1.03 11.63
N GLU A 32 8.70 0.90 12.95
CA GLU A 32 8.90 -0.39 13.63
C GLU A 32 7.83 -1.41 13.24
N PHE A 33 6.56 -1.00 13.19
CA PHE A 33 5.48 -1.88 12.73
C PHE A 33 5.68 -2.30 11.28
N THR A 34 6.15 -1.39 10.42
CA THR A 34 6.41 -1.67 9.00
C THR A 34 7.53 -2.68 8.83
N ASP A 35 8.65 -2.48 9.52
CA ASP A 35 9.82 -3.36 9.44
C ASP A 35 9.48 -4.77 9.95
N ALA A 36 8.85 -4.88 11.13
CA ALA A 36 8.43 -6.15 11.68
C ALA A 36 7.42 -6.89 10.78
N HIS A 37 6.56 -6.16 10.08
CA HIS A 37 5.62 -6.77 9.13
C HIS A 37 6.29 -7.21 7.83
N ASN A 38 7.32 -6.49 7.38
CA ASN A 38 8.08 -6.80 6.17
C ASN A 38 9.02 -8.00 6.36
N ASP A 39 9.64 -8.15 7.54
CA ASP A 39 10.52 -9.27 7.87
C ASP A 39 9.82 -10.64 7.78
N LEU A 40 8.51 -10.66 8.01
CA LEU A 40 7.67 -11.87 7.94
C LEU A 40 6.85 -11.98 6.65
N ALA A 41 6.86 -10.95 5.81
CA ALA A 41 6.00 -10.91 4.64
C ALA A 41 6.63 -11.69 3.47
N LYS A 42 5.80 -12.51 2.80
CA LYS A 42 6.13 -12.90 1.43
C LYS A 42 6.16 -11.65 0.56
N PRO A 43 7.26 -11.38 -0.17
CA PRO A 43 7.34 -10.23 -1.05
C PRO A 43 6.14 -10.20 -1.98
N PHE A 44 5.46 -9.06 -2.05
CA PHE A 44 4.50 -8.83 -3.12
C PHE A 44 5.29 -8.70 -4.42
N VAL A 45 5.31 -9.77 -5.20
CA VAL A 45 5.94 -9.77 -6.52
C VAL A 45 5.01 -9.03 -7.46
N TRP A 46 5.50 -7.90 -7.98
CA TRP A 46 4.85 -7.23 -9.09
C TRP A 46 4.85 -8.18 -10.29
N THR A 47 3.69 -8.77 -10.60
CA THR A 47 3.53 -9.71 -11.71
C THR A 47 3.44 -9.02 -13.06
N LYS A 48 3.26 -7.69 -13.07
CA LYS A 48 3.28 -6.88 -14.28
C LYS A 48 4.50 -5.99 -14.31
N THR A 49 5.17 -6.01 -15.44
CA THR A 49 6.24 -5.06 -15.79
C THR A 49 5.66 -3.64 -15.89
N ALA A 50 6.55 -2.64 -15.78
CA ALA A 50 6.17 -1.24 -15.99
C ALA A 50 5.51 -1.04 -17.37
N ASP A 51 6.03 -1.69 -18.41
CA ASP A 51 5.48 -1.61 -19.77
C ASP A 51 4.07 -2.18 -19.86
N GLU A 52 3.78 -3.30 -19.19
CA GLU A 52 2.43 -3.87 -19.16
C GLU A 52 1.42 -2.98 -18.43
N ILE A 53 1.87 -2.27 -17.39
CA ILE A 53 1.07 -1.28 -16.67
C ILE A 53 0.77 -0.10 -17.60
N LEU A 54 1.79 0.47 -18.24
CA LEU A 54 1.65 1.60 -19.17
C LEU A 54 0.76 1.24 -20.35
N ALA A 55 0.93 0.05 -20.93
CA ALA A 55 0.08 -0.44 -22.01
C ALA A 55 -1.39 -0.61 -21.57
N SER A 56 -1.62 -1.05 -20.33
CA SER A 56 -2.98 -1.14 -19.77
C SER A 56 -3.64 0.23 -19.62
N ILE A 57 -2.88 1.24 -19.18
CA ILE A 57 -3.35 2.62 -19.06
C ILE A 57 -3.66 3.20 -20.44
N ALA A 58 -2.77 3.01 -21.41
CA ALA A 58 -2.98 3.48 -22.78
C ALA A 58 -4.26 2.89 -23.40
N ARG A 59 -4.47 1.57 -23.29
CA ARG A 59 -5.71 0.93 -23.76
C ARG A 59 -6.96 1.45 -23.05
N PHE A 60 -6.87 1.75 -21.75
CA PHE A 60 -7.97 2.36 -21.03
C PHE A 60 -8.28 3.76 -21.57
N ALA A 61 -7.27 4.62 -21.69
CA ALA A 61 -7.42 5.99 -22.19
C ALA A 61 -8.02 6.01 -23.61
N GLN A 62 -7.52 5.15 -24.51
CA GLN A 62 -8.04 5.05 -25.88
C GLN A 62 -9.52 4.65 -25.93
N ARG A 63 -9.93 3.64 -25.13
CA ARG A 63 -11.34 3.24 -25.06
C ARG A 63 -12.22 4.36 -24.51
N THR A 64 -11.77 5.03 -23.45
CA THR A 64 -12.52 6.14 -22.86
C THR A 64 -12.69 7.28 -23.87
N LEU A 65 -11.63 7.65 -24.59
CA LEU A 65 -11.71 8.68 -25.65
C LEU A 65 -12.67 8.26 -26.77
N ALA A 66 -12.62 7.01 -27.23
CA ALA A 66 -13.51 6.52 -28.28
C ALA A 66 -14.99 6.45 -27.87
N VAL A 67 -15.29 6.29 -26.58
CA VAL A 67 -16.67 6.30 -26.04
C VAL A 67 -17.23 7.72 -25.90
N HIS A 68 -16.36 8.73 -25.77
CA HIS A 68 -16.75 10.13 -25.57
C HIS A 68 -16.45 11.02 -26.79
N ALA A 69 -16.13 10.41 -27.93
CA ALA A 69 -16.02 11.05 -29.24
C ALA A 69 -17.35 10.94 -29.98
#